data_AF-A0A486XRF4-F1
#
_entry.id   AF-A0A486XRF4-F1
#
_cell.length_a   1.000
_cell.length_b   1.000
_cell.length_c   1.000
_cell.angle_alpha   90.00
_cell.angle_beta   90.00
_cell.angle_gamma   90.00
#
_symmetry.space_group_name_H-M   'P 1'
#
loop_
_entity.id
_entity.type
_entity.pdbx_description
1 polymer ?
#
loop_
_entity_poly.entity_id
_entity_poly.type
_entity_poly.pdbx_seq_one_letter_code
_entity_poly.pdbx_strand_id
1 'polypeptide(L)'
;MRHTVFLFGEAEKGEFCSPKLCESACQLAEKFGNPPKGSEGLPCGIQMLLYNRLLIYFRVKEEGFSLSDYKQGLKMLKNPKAFPKLSAICMPGVGDADIIKRSIAICFLYQSTFVTSQKDLYDFLTSYTS
;
A
#
# COMPACT_ATOMS: atom_id res chain seq x y z
N MET A 1 -18.58 5.37 9.73
CA MET A 1 -17.20 5.45 10.24
C MET A 1 -16.26 5.46 9.04
N ARG A 2 -15.17 6.23 9.06
CA ARG A 2 -14.17 6.19 7.99
C ARG A 2 -13.31 4.93 8.15
N HIS A 3 -13.09 4.22 7.05
CA HIS A 3 -12.22 3.05 6.99
C HIS A 3 -10.78 3.49 6.70
N THR A 4 -9.82 2.97 7.45
CA THR A 4 -8.40 3.28 7.24
C THR A 4 -7.78 2.31 6.24
N VAL A 5 -7.09 2.85 5.25
CA VAL A 5 -6.39 2.09 4.21
C VAL A 5 -4.91 2.40 4.32
N PHE A 6 -4.08 1.37 4.37
CA PHE A 6 -2.63 1.51 4.30
C PHE A 6 -2.18 1.19 2.88
N LEU A 7 -1.59 2.16 2.19
CA LEU A 7 -1.24 2.04 0.79
C LEU A 7 0.28 2.17 0.62
N PHE A 8 0.85 1.22 -0.11
CA PHE A 8 2.24 1.27 -0.57
C PHE A 8 2.26 1.80 -2.00
N GLY A 9 3.14 2.74 -2.28
CA GLY A 9 3.21 3.31 -3.63
C GLY A 9 4.44 4.16 -3.86
N GLU A 10 4.86 4.21 -5.11
CA GLU A 10 5.98 5.07 -5.51
C GLU A 10 5.51 6.52 -5.70
N ALA A 11 6.37 7.46 -5.31
CA ALA A 11 6.08 8.88 -5.41
C ALA A 11 7.36 9.70 -5.61
N GLU A 12 7.22 10.87 -6.26
CA GLU A 12 8.31 11.82 -6.50
C GLU A 12 8.93 12.35 -5.19
N LYS A 13 8.08 12.70 -4.21
CA LYS A 13 8.46 13.34 -2.94
C LYS A 13 8.04 12.51 -1.73
N GLY A 14 8.52 12.90 -0.55
CA GLY A 14 8.18 12.30 0.73
C GLY A 14 9.32 11.49 1.35
N GLU A 15 9.24 11.23 2.65
CA GLU A 15 10.25 10.42 3.34
C GLU A 15 10.02 8.93 3.10
N PHE A 16 11.08 8.20 2.80
CA PHE A 16 11.03 6.73 2.79
C PHE A 16 10.77 6.22 4.21
N CYS A 17 10.08 5.08 4.30
CA CYS A 17 9.87 4.35 5.55
C CYS A 17 9.09 5.12 6.63
N SER A 18 8.40 6.18 6.24
CA SER A 18 7.67 7.10 7.12
C SER A 18 6.21 7.17 6.66
N PRO A 19 5.30 6.35 7.22
CA PRO A 19 3.90 6.38 6.84
C PRO A 19 3.29 7.74 7.18
N LYS A 20 2.62 8.38 6.20
CA LYS A 20 1.96 9.67 6.40
C LYS A 20 0.45 9.53 6.24
N LEU A 21 -0.29 10.08 7.20
CA LEU A 21 -1.74 10.20 7.12
C LEU A 21 -2.13 11.28 6.10
N CYS A 22 -3.08 10.96 5.23
CA CYS A 22 -3.66 11.84 4.24
C CYS A 22 -5.19 11.75 4.31
N GLU A 23 -5.84 12.90 4.37
CA GLU A 23 -7.31 13.01 4.44
C GLU A 23 -7.92 13.66 3.19
N SER A 24 -7.09 14.20 2.31
CA SER A 24 -7.52 14.81 1.05
C SER A 24 -6.49 14.60 -0.06
N ALA A 25 -6.94 14.67 -1.32
CA ALA A 25 -6.06 14.56 -2.47
C ALA A 25 -5.03 15.70 -2.52
N CYS A 26 -5.39 16.90 -2.03
CA CYS A 26 -4.46 18.02 -1.90
C CYS A 26 -3.30 17.70 -0.96
N GLN A 27 -3.59 17.16 0.24
CA GLN A 27 -2.54 16.75 1.19
C GLN A 27 -1.63 15.67 0.59
N LEU A 28 -2.21 14.74 -0.18
CA LEU A 28 -1.44 13.69 -0.85
C LEU A 28 -0.48 14.29 -1.89
N ALA A 29 -0.97 15.19 -2.75
CA ALA A 29 -0.16 15.86 -3.75
C ALA A 29 0.94 16.76 -3.14
N GLU A 30 0.64 17.49 -2.06
CA GLU A 30 1.62 18.33 -1.35
C GLU A 30 2.76 17.51 -0.74
N LYS A 31 2.44 16.36 -0.14
CA LYS A 31 3.42 15.51 0.55
C LYS A 31 4.25 14.65 -0.42
N PHE A 32 3.62 14.16 -1.49
CA PHE A 32 4.19 13.11 -2.35
C PHE A 32 4.47 13.55 -3.78
N GLY A 33 4.00 14.72 -4.20
CA GLY A 33 4.23 15.24 -5.56
C GLY A 33 3.47 14.44 -6.60
N ASN A 34 4.09 14.26 -7.78
CA ASN A 34 3.47 13.56 -8.89
C ASN A 34 3.79 12.04 -8.87
N PRO A 35 2.91 11.21 -9.45
CA PRO A 35 3.23 9.81 -9.70
C PRO A 35 4.35 9.68 -10.74
N PRO A 36 5.38 8.86 -10.45
CA PRO A 36 6.29 8.36 -11.47
C PRO A 36 5.53 7.65 -12.61
N LYS A 37 6.12 7.63 -13.80
CA LYS A 37 5.45 7.07 -14.98
C LYS A 37 5.22 5.57 -14.80
N GLY A 38 3.96 5.16 -14.81
CA GLY A 38 3.57 3.75 -14.65
C GLY A 38 3.35 3.31 -13.21
N SER A 39 3.50 4.19 -12.21
CA SER A 39 3.13 3.86 -10.83
C SER A 39 1.62 4.00 -10.63
N GLU A 40 1.06 3.08 -9.85
CA GLU A 40 -0.38 3.04 -9.55
C GLU A 40 -0.69 3.47 -8.11
N GLY A 41 0.33 3.63 -7.26
CA GLY A 41 0.20 4.02 -5.86
C GLY A 41 -0.59 5.32 -5.63
N LEU A 42 -0.15 6.43 -6.20
CA LEU A 42 -0.83 7.74 -6.03
C LEU A 42 -2.24 7.77 -6.66
N PRO A 43 -2.46 7.31 -7.91
CA PRO A 43 -3.81 7.19 -8.47
C PRO A 43 -4.76 6.39 -7.58
N CYS A 44 -4.30 5.24 -7.06
CA CYS A 44 -5.08 4.42 -6.13
C CYS A 44 -5.37 5.17 -4.82
N GLY A 45 -4.38 5.89 -4.28
CA GLY A 45 -4.54 6.75 -3.10
C GLY A 45 -5.62 7.82 -3.27
N ILE A 46 -5.64 8.51 -4.42
CA ILE A 46 -6.66 9.51 -4.76
C ILE A 46 -8.05 8.85 -4.78
N GLN A 47 -8.20 7.68 -5.41
CA GLN A 47 -9.47 6.97 -5.44
C GLN A 47 -9.97 6.65 -4.03
N MET A 48 -9.10 6.13 -3.14
CA MET A 48 -9.47 5.84 -1.76
C MET A 48 -9.99 7.08 -1.01
N LEU A 49 -9.33 8.22 -1.21
CA LEU A 49 -9.74 9.49 -0.63
C LEU A 49 -11.09 9.96 -1.18
N LEU A 50 -11.35 9.81 -2.47
CA LEU A 50 -12.66 10.11 -3.09
C LEU A 50 -13.79 9.24 -2.52
N TYR A 51 -13.50 7.98 -2.18
CA TYR A 51 -14.42 7.09 -1.46
C TYR A 51 -14.48 7.36 0.05
N ASN A 52 -14.03 8.53 0.52
CA ASN A 52 -14.07 8.95 1.94
C ASN A 52 -13.37 7.94 2.87
N ARG A 53 -12.28 7.33 2.40
CA ARG A 53 -11.39 6.49 3.20
C ARG A 53 -10.27 7.34 3.81
N LEU A 54 -9.80 6.94 4.98
CA LEU A 54 -8.63 7.54 5.60
C LEU A 54 -7.38 6.84 5.04
N LEU A 55 -6.44 7.59 4.47
CA LEU A 55 -5.30 7.00 3.78
C LEU A 55 -4.02 7.15 4.60
N ILE A 56 -3.34 6.05 4.84
CA ILE A 56 -1.96 6.04 5.33
C ILE A 56 -1.09 5.67 4.13
N TYR A 57 -0.38 6.64 3.58
CA TYR A 57 0.49 6.44 2.43
C TYR A 57 1.91 6.14 2.89
N PHE A 58 2.45 5.02 2.42
CA PHE A 58 3.81 4.58 2.66
C PHE A 58 4.57 4.62 1.34
N ARG A 59 5.49 5.58 1.23
CA ARG A 59 6.32 5.73 0.04
C ARG A 59 7.32 4.58 -0.05
N VAL A 60 7.31 3.90 -1.19
CA VAL A 60 8.39 2.97 -1.60
C VAL A 60 9.28 3.65 -2.64
N LYS A 61 10.53 3.20 -2.75
CA LYS A 61 11.49 3.76 -3.71
C LYS A 61 11.15 3.44 -5.16
N GLU A 62 10.74 2.19 -5.42
CA GLU A 62 10.35 1.72 -6.74
C GLU A 62 9.24 0.69 -6.59
N GLU A 63 8.09 0.95 -7.20
CA GLU A 63 6.91 0.09 -7.11
C GLU A 63 7.22 -1.29 -7.70
N GLY A 64 6.91 -2.36 -6.96
CA GLY A 64 7.14 -3.74 -7.41
C GLY A 64 8.58 -4.26 -7.32
N PHE A 65 9.58 -3.40 -7.24
CA PHE A 65 11.00 -3.81 -7.20
C PHE A 65 11.64 -3.65 -5.82
N SER A 66 11.27 -2.62 -5.06
CA SER A 66 11.92 -2.30 -3.77
C SER A 66 11.38 -3.15 -2.61
N LEU A 67 11.57 -4.48 -2.67
CA LEU A 67 11.02 -5.46 -1.71
C LEU A 67 11.42 -5.17 -0.26
N SER A 68 12.57 -4.54 -0.01
CA SER A 68 13.01 -4.12 1.33
C SER A 68 12.03 -3.15 1.99
N ASP A 69 11.50 -2.20 1.21
CA ASP A 69 10.63 -1.12 1.70
C ASP A 69 9.28 -1.69 2.10
N TYR A 70 8.74 -2.60 1.28
CA TYR A 70 7.53 -3.36 1.59
C TYR A 70 7.71 -4.18 2.88
N LYS A 71 8.82 -4.92 3.01
CA LYS A 71 9.10 -5.72 4.23
C LYS A 71 9.18 -4.84 5.47
N GLN A 72 9.74 -3.63 5.36
CA GLN A 72 9.81 -2.68 6.47
C GLN A 72 8.43 -2.15 6.86
N GLY A 73 7.62 -1.69 5.90
CA GLY A 73 6.26 -1.22 6.20
C GLY A 73 5.38 -2.34 6.77
N LEU A 74 5.49 -3.56 6.25
CA LEU A 74 4.78 -4.72 6.78
C LEU A 74 5.22 -5.08 8.21
N LYS A 75 6.52 -4.92 8.55
CA LYS A 75 7.01 -5.11 9.91
C LYS A 75 6.35 -4.13 10.89
N MET A 76 6.08 -2.89 10.47
CA MET A 76 5.36 -1.89 11.29
C MET A 76 3.90 -2.30 11.51
N LEU A 77 3.27 -2.86 10.48
CA LEU A 77 1.89 -3.34 10.55
C LEU A 77 1.71 -4.59 11.43
N LYS A 78 2.77 -5.31 11.79
CA LYS A 78 2.66 -6.47 12.72
C LYS A 78 2.21 -6.10 14.14
N ASN A 79 2.18 -4.82 14.51
CA ASN A 79 1.73 -4.37 15.82
C ASN A 79 0.32 -3.72 15.73
N PRO A 80 -0.77 -4.44 16.07
CA PRO A 80 -2.14 -3.95 16.00
C PRO A 80 -2.40 -2.65 16.75
N LYS A 81 -1.62 -2.37 17.80
CA LYS A 81 -1.76 -1.16 18.61
C LYS A 81 -1.35 0.10 17.83
N ALA A 82 -0.46 -0.01 16.86
CA ALA A 82 0.02 1.13 16.08
C ALA A 82 -1.01 1.62 15.06
N PHE A 83 -1.84 0.72 14.54
CA PHE A 83 -2.80 1.02 13.48
C PHE A 83 -4.18 0.43 13.81
N PRO A 84 -4.92 1.02 14.77
CA PRO A 84 -6.24 0.51 15.11
C PRO A 84 -7.19 0.60 13.91
N LYS A 85 -7.93 -0.48 13.64
CA LYS A 85 -9.00 -0.56 12.61
C LYS A 85 -8.51 -0.38 11.16
N LEU A 86 -7.34 -0.92 10.84
CA LEU A 86 -6.91 -1.05 9.45
C LEU A 86 -7.92 -1.89 8.65
N SER A 87 -8.57 -1.29 7.65
CA SER A 87 -9.64 -1.91 6.86
C SER A 87 -9.13 -2.51 5.55
N ALA A 88 -8.04 -1.98 5.00
CA ALA A 88 -7.39 -2.57 3.85
C ALA A 88 -5.89 -2.26 3.77
N ILE A 89 -5.16 -3.15 3.11
CA ILE A 89 -3.77 -2.94 2.67
C ILE A 89 -3.76 -2.94 1.15
N CYS A 90 -3.30 -1.85 0.54
CA CYS A 90 -3.19 -1.70 -0.90
C CYS A 90 -1.73 -1.78 -1.34
N MET A 91 -1.43 -2.67 -2.27
CA MET A 91 -0.10 -2.86 -2.86
C MET A 91 -0.23 -3.04 -4.37
N PRO A 92 -0.48 -1.97 -5.13
CA PRO A 92 -0.38 -2.04 -6.58
C PRO A 92 1.08 -2.22 -7.02
N GLY A 93 1.27 -2.90 -8.14
CA GLY A 93 2.56 -3.18 -8.78
C GLY A 93 3.39 -4.28 -8.12
N VAL A 94 2.85 -5.00 -7.14
CA VAL A 94 3.58 -6.06 -6.41
C VAL A 94 3.04 -7.44 -6.74
N GLY A 95 3.73 -8.17 -7.61
CA GLY A 95 3.47 -9.59 -7.92
C GLY A 95 4.27 -10.60 -7.07
N ASP A 96 5.19 -10.14 -6.21
CA ASP A 96 6.07 -11.03 -5.42
C ASP A 96 5.29 -11.87 -4.39
N ALA A 97 5.45 -13.19 -4.48
CA ALA A 97 4.69 -14.12 -3.66
C ALA A 97 5.00 -14.06 -2.15
N ASP A 98 6.25 -13.74 -1.76
CA ASP A 98 6.62 -13.59 -0.33
C ASP A 98 5.98 -12.34 0.26
N ILE A 99 6.00 -11.21 -0.47
CA ILE A 99 5.34 -9.97 -0.02
C ILE A 99 3.83 -10.13 0.07
N ILE A 100 3.19 -10.71 -0.96
CA ILE A 100 1.74 -10.92 -0.96
C ILE A 100 1.34 -11.84 0.20
N LYS A 101 2.02 -12.97 0.41
CA LYS A 101 1.75 -13.88 1.53
C LYS A 101 1.86 -13.19 2.89
N ARG A 102 2.91 -12.39 3.10
CA ARG A 102 3.09 -11.62 4.34
C ARG A 102 1.96 -10.61 4.53
N SER A 103 1.52 -9.97 3.46
CA SER A 103 0.43 -9.00 3.48
C SER A 103 -0.91 -9.66 3.82
N ILE A 104 -1.22 -10.80 3.21
CA ILE A 104 -2.41 -11.60 3.52
C ILE A 104 -2.42 -12.02 5.00
N ALA A 105 -1.28 -12.48 5.54
CA ALA A 105 -1.19 -12.84 6.96
C ALA A 105 -1.49 -11.65 7.89
N ILE A 106 -1.04 -10.46 7.52
CA ILE A 106 -1.36 -9.22 8.24
C ILE A 106 -2.85 -8.88 8.07
N CYS A 107 -3.41 -9.02 6.87
CA CYS A 107 -4.83 -8.81 6.67
C CYS A 107 -5.69 -9.70 7.55
N PHE A 108 -5.29 -10.97 7.74
CA PHE A 108 -5.95 -11.88 8.66
C PHE A 108 -5.91 -11.38 10.12
N LEU A 109 -4.78 -10.82 10.56
CA LEU A 109 -4.61 -10.25 11.90
C LEU A 109 -5.57 -9.07 12.17
N TYR A 110 -5.83 -8.24 11.16
CA TYR A 110 -6.70 -7.06 11.28
C TYR A 110 -8.14 -7.30 10.83
N GLN A 111 -8.46 -8.48 10.28
CA GLN A 111 -9.69 -8.73 9.53
C GLN A 111 -9.89 -7.70 8.40
N SER A 112 -8.79 -7.36 7.71
CA SER A 112 -8.75 -6.35 6.66
C SER A 112 -8.71 -6.98 5.27
N THR A 113 -8.93 -6.17 4.24
CA THR A 113 -8.90 -6.60 2.84
C THR A 113 -7.54 -6.33 2.20
N PHE A 114 -6.99 -7.31 1.48
CA PHE A 114 -5.83 -7.07 0.61
C PHE A 114 -6.30 -6.58 -0.77
N VAL A 115 -5.74 -5.48 -1.25
CA VAL A 115 -6.07 -4.87 -2.54
C VAL A 115 -4.80 -4.85 -3.41
N THR A 116 -4.92 -5.40 -4.61
CA THR A 116 -3.83 -5.52 -5.59
C THR A 116 -4.37 -5.36 -7.01
N SER A 117 -3.50 -5.23 -8.01
CA SER A 117 -3.92 -5.15 -9.41
C SER A 117 -4.25 -6.54 -9.98
N GLN A 118 -4.99 -6.58 -11.10
CA GLN A 118 -5.26 -7.83 -11.81
C GLN A 118 -3.97 -8.51 -12.30
N LYS A 119 -3.00 -7.72 -12.74
CA LYS A 119 -1.71 -8.22 -13.22
C LYS A 119 -0.93 -8.89 -12.08
N ASP A 120 -0.81 -8.21 -10.95
CA ASP A 120 -0.10 -8.71 -9.78
C ASP A 120 -0.74 -9.99 -9.23
N LEU A 121 -2.07 -10.07 -9.24
CA LEU A 121 -2.80 -11.27 -8.85
C LEU A 121 -2.49 -12.44 -9.80
N TYR A 122 -2.43 -12.19 -11.11
CA TYR A 122 -2.06 -13.23 -12.08
C TYR A 122 -0.64 -13.75 -11.84
N ASP A 123 0.32 -12.84 -11.66
CA ASP A 123 1.72 -13.18 -11.37
C ASP A 123 1.83 -14.01 -10.08
N PHE A 124 1.07 -13.64 -9.04
CA PHE A 124 1.02 -14.38 -7.78
C PHE A 124 0.48 -15.80 -7.95
N LEU A 125 -0.65 -15.96 -8.66
CA LEU A 125 -1.30 -17.25 -8.84
C LEU A 125 -0.48 -18.21 -9.71
N THR A 126 0.29 -17.68 -10.66
CA THR A 126 1.13 -18.46 -11.59
C THR A 126 2.56 -18.70 -11.08
N SER A 127 2.96 -18.03 -9.99
CA SER A 127 4.28 -18.21 -9.34
C SER A 127 4.54 -19.64 -8.82
N TYR A 128 3.51 -20.47 -8.67
CA TYR A 128 3.61 -21.87 -8.20
C TYR A 128 3.65 -22.90 -9.32
N THR A 129 3.47 -22.47 -10.57
CA THR A 129 3.40 -23.35 -11.75
C THR A 129 4.69 -23.34 -12.58
N SER A 130 5.77 -22.74 -12.07
CA SER A 130 7.09 -22.67 -12.72
C SER A 130 8.13 -23.50 -11.99
#